data_AF-A0A2A5WAF2-F1
#
_entry.id   AF-A0A2A5WAF2-F1
#
_cell.length_a   1.000
_cell.length_b   1.000
_cell.length_c   1.000
_cell.angle_alpha   90.00
_cell.angle_beta   90.00
_cell.angle_gamma   90.00
#
_symmetry.space_group_name_H-M   'P 1'
#
loop_
_entity.id
_entity.type
_entity.pdbx_description
1 polymer ?
#
loop_
_entity_poly.entity_id
_entity_poly.type
_entity_poly.pdbx_seq_one_letter_code
_entity_poly.pdbx_strand_id
1 'polypeptide(L)'
;MNIQLTKTLTFACITGLIAGCGPNQSVTPTLNFEEALQQKLIEAQYGDVIEIPAGTHEITRSLSLNVSGVTIRGAGIDNSILSFRNQIQGAEGLLVNADDFIIENLAIEDTVGDALKINESDNVIVRNVRTEWTGGALTTNGAYGIYPVQSTNVLIEGAVAIGASDAGIYVGQSNQIIVRNSRAEYNVAGIEIENSTFADVYNNVAANNTGGILVFDLPNLPVQGGRNTRVFNNEILENNTANFAPEGNIVGTVPAGSGLMVLANDNIEVFGNTFTDNDSANIIIVSYYITERPFEDPNYDPFPEGINIHNNFFNGGGSNPDSEPLIALQAATGEAIPDVVWDGTLIPGKQTKEILCMRQNGEFSFVNLDAGNGFSNPSFDSEQHNCSLPSLTEISLSTGAE
;
A
#
# COMPACT_ATOMS: atom_id res chain seq x y z
N MET A 1 -65.17 80.73 44.75
CA MET A 1 -63.69 80.64 44.78
C MET A 1 -63.25 80.67 43.31
N ASN A 2 -62.52 81.73 42.94
CA ASN A 2 -62.37 82.28 41.59
C ASN A 2 -61.65 81.37 40.60
N ILE A 3 -62.12 81.27 39.35
CA ILE A 3 -61.28 80.97 38.18
C ILE A 3 -61.77 81.78 36.96
N GLN A 4 -60.94 82.74 36.54
CA GLN A 4 -60.79 83.23 35.16
C GLN A 4 -59.38 82.84 34.70
N LEU A 5 -59.20 82.50 33.41
CA LEU A 5 -58.12 82.88 32.46
C LEU A 5 -58.13 81.87 31.28
N THR A 6 -58.55 82.21 30.05
CA THR A 6 -57.82 82.81 28.89
C THR A 6 -56.48 82.20 28.42
N LYS A 7 -56.46 81.84 27.11
CA LYS A 7 -55.36 81.86 26.09
C LYS A 7 -54.24 80.79 26.26
N THR A 8 -53.61 80.19 25.23
CA THR A 8 -53.29 80.54 23.84
C THR A 8 -52.90 79.28 23.03
N LEU A 9 -53.04 79.34 21.70
CA LEU A 9 -52.58 78.40 20.67
C LEU A 9 -51.04 78.35 20.51
N THR A 10 -50.45 77.19 20.17
CA THR A 10 -49.18 77.12 19.42
C THR A 10 -49.12 75.84 18.57
N PHE A 11 -48.76 76.00 17.30
CA PHE A 11 -48.60 75.00 16.24
C PHE A 11 -47.20 74.36 16.32
N ALA A 12 -47.07 73.04 16.18
CA ALA A 12 -45.80 72.36 15.99
C ALA A 12 -45.90 71.34 14.83
N CYS A 13 -45.09 71.56 13.80
CA CYS A 13 -44.90 70.66 12.65
C CYS A 13 -44.17 69.39 13.09
N ILE A 14 -44.67 68.23 12.64
CA ILE A 14 -44.03 66.92 12.80
C ILE A 14 -43.36 66.56 11.47
N THR A 15 -42.03 66.55 11.44
CA THR A 15 -41.22 65.92 10.39
C THR A 15 -40.64 64.62 10.95
N GLY A 16 -41.16 63.48 10.49
CA GLY A 16 -40.64 62.15 10.83
C GLY A 16 -39.40 61.82 10.00
N LEU A 17 -38.29 61.52 10.67
CA LEU A 17 -37.07 60.98 10.10
C LEU A 17 -37.29 59.52 9.65
N ILE A 18 -37.03 59.24 8.38
CA ILE A 18 -36.95 57.89 7.83
C ILE A 18 -35.53 57.36 8.13
N ALA A 19 -35.43 56.33 8.97
CA ALA A 19 -34.19 55.61 9.20
C ALA A 19 -33.84 54.77 7.96
N GLY A 20 -32.69 55.03 7.35
CA GLY A 20 -32.14 54.23 6.26
C GLY A 20 -31.46 52.97 6.82
N CYS A 21 -32.02 51.80 6.51
CA CYS A 21 -31.32 50.53 6.63
C CYS A 21 -30.36 50.40 5.44
N GLY A 22 -29.04 50.42 5.70
CA GLY A 22 -28.05 49.97 4.71
C GLY A 22 -28.09 48.45 4.57
N PRO A 23 -27.81 47.88 3.39
CA PRO A 23 -27.69 46.45 3.23
C PRO A 23 -26.46 45.97 4.02
N ASN A 24 -26.67 45.14 5.04
CA ASN A 24 -25.61 44.33 5.62
C ASN A 24 -25.08 43.43 4.50
N GLN A 25 -23.92 43.80 3.93
CA GLN A 25 -23.13 42.86 3.14
C GLN A 25 -22.71 41.74 4.08
N SER A 26 -23.28 40.55 3.88
CA SER A 26 -22.78 39.32 4.44
C SER A 26 -21.33 39.17 3.97
N VAL A 27 -20.36 39.44 4.85
CA VAL A 27 -18.96 39.12 4.57
C VAL A 27 -18.87 37.61 4.70
N THR A 28 -18.96 36.89 3.58
CA THR A 28 -18.64 35.46 3.56
C THR A 28 -17.19 35.31 4.00
N PRO A 29 -16.88 34.51 5.03
CA PRO A 29 -15.49 34.27 5.43
C PRO A 29 -14.70 33.77 4.23
N THR A 30 -13.52 34.32 4.00
CA THR A 30 -12.59 33.77 3.00
C THR A 30 -12.05 32.47 3.57
N LEU A 31 -12.36 31.35 2.91
CA LEU A 31 -11.88 30.04 3.32
C LEU A 31 -10.37 29.97 3.15
N ASN A 32 -9.70 29.33 4.11
CA ASN A 32 -8.33 28.90 3.91
C ASN A 32 -8.28 27.71 2.93
N PHE A 33 -7.07 27.24 2.59
CA PHE A 33 -6.92 26.16 1.61
C PHE A 33 -7.61 24.86 2.07
N GLU A 34 -7.36 24.42 3.30
CA GLU A 34 -7.94 23.19 3.86
C GLU A 34 -9.48 23.27 3.83
N GLU A 35 -10.06 24.38 4.28
CA GLU A 35 -11.51 24.59 4.29
C GLU A 35 -12.11 24.58 2.87
N ALA A 36 -11.42 25.23 1.91
CA ALA A 36 -11.86 25.25 0.52
C ALA A 36 -11.77 23.87 -0.14
N LEU A 37 -10.72 23.10 0.15
CA LEU A 37 -10.56 21.74 -0.34
C LEU A 37 -11.63 20.80 0.26
N GLN A 38 -11.85 20.87 1.57
CA GLN A 38 -12.92 20.12 2.24
C GLN A 38 -14.29 20.43 1.64
N GLN A 39 -14.60 21.71 1.41
CA GLN A 39 -15.86 22.08 0.76
C GLN A 39 -15.96 21.47 -0.65
N LYS A 40 -14.91 21.55 -1.47
CA LYS A 40 -14.91 20.94 -2.81
C LYS A 40 -15.13 19.44 -2.78
N LEU A 41 -14.52 18.72 -1.83
CA LEU A 41 -14.70 17.28 -1.66
C LEU A 41 -16.14 16.93 -1.25
N ILE A 42 -16.75 17.73 -0.37
CA ILE A 42 -18.14 17.55 0.09
C ILE A 42 -19.15 17.85 -1.03
N GLU A 43 -18.89 18.88 -1.84
CA GLU A 43 -19.78 19.35 -2.89
C GLU A 43 -19.55 18.68 -4.25
N ALA A 44 -18.54 17.80 -4.35
CA ALA A 44 -18.15 17.13 -5.58
C ALA A 44 -19.32 16.38 -6.23
N GLN A 45 -19.30 16.38 -7.56
CA GLN A 45 -20.25 15.67 -8.40
C GLN A 45 -19.50 14.74 -9.36
N TYR A 46 -20.22 13.75 -9.91
CA TYR A 46 -19.66 12.85 -10.90
C TYR A 46 -19.05 13.61 -12.08
N GLY A 47 -17.80 13.28 -12.42
CA GLY A 47 -17.03 13.93 -13.48
C GLY A 47 -16.26 15.18 -13.04
N ASP A 48 -16.36 15.59 -11.77
CA ASP A 48 -15.62 16.74 -11.27
C ASP A 48 -14.12 16.46 -11.20
N VAL A 49 -13.35 17.51 -11.46
CA VAL A 49 -11.91 17.55 -11.29
C VAL A 49 -11.57 18.55 -10.18
N ILE A 50 -10.99 18.05 -9.10
CA ILE A 50 -10.52 18.85 -7.97
C ILE A 50 -9.01 19.08 -8.14
N GLU A 51 -8.67 20.29 -8.57
CA GLU A 51 -7.27 20.71 -8.77
C GLU A 51 -6.62 21.14 -7.43
N ILE A 52 -5.45 20.57 -7.14
CA ILE A 52 -4.53 20.91 -6.06
C ILE A 52 -3.40 21.78 -6.64
N PRO A 53 -3.40 23.09 -6.38
CA PRO A 53 -2.39 23.99 -6.95
C PRO A 53 -1.00 23.65 -6.43
N ALA A 54 0.04 24.10 -7.16
CA ALA A 54 1.41 23.99 -6.69
C ALA A 54 1.61 24.73 -5.34
N GLY A 55 2.38 24.12 -4.45
CA GLY A 55 2.65 24.56 -3.10
C GLY A 55 2.61 23.40 -2.11
N THR A 56 3.08 23.67 -0.89
CA THR A 56 2.85 22.81 0.28
C THR A 56 1.65 23.36 1.04
N HIS A 57 0.62 22.55 1.15
CA HIS A 57 -0.64 22.89 1.78
C HIS A 57 -0.76 22.14 3.11
N GLU A 58 -0.82 22.89 4.19
CA GLU A 58 -1.01 22.32 5.53
C GLU A 58 -2.44 21.81 5.67
N ILE A 59 -2.58 20.55 6.09
CA ILE A 59 -3.85 19.89 6.36
C ILE A 59 -3.82 19.39 7.80
N THR A 60 -4.81 19.81 8.59
CA THR A 60 -4.86 19.48 10.02
C THR A 60 -5.89 18.41 10.37
N ARG A 61 -6.72 18.02 9.40
CA ARG A 61 -7.80 17.03 9.56
C ARG A 61 -7.86 16.10 8.36
N SER A 62 -8.22 14.83 8.59
CA SER A 62 -8.45 13.87 7.51
C SER A 62 -9.42 14.39 6.45
N LEU A 63 -9.07 14.17 5.19
CA LEU A 63 -9.93 14.45 4.04
C LEU A 63 -10.74 13.20 3.68
N SER A 64 -11.94 13.40 3.12
CA SER A 64 -12.75 12.27 2.65
C SER A 64 -13.48 12.57 1.35
N LEU A 65 -13.68 11.53 0.55
CA LEU A 65 -14.43 11.56 -0.70
C LEU A 65 -15.34 10.34 -0.77
N ASN A 66 -16.64 10.57 -1.00
CA ASN A 66 -17.65 9.51 -1.11
C ASN A 66 -18.45 9.61 -2.42
N VAL A 67 -17.95 10.36 -3.41
CA VAL A 67 -18.63 10.60 -4.68
C VAL A 67 -17.82 9.97 -5.79
N SER A 68 -18.44 9.02 -6.51
CA SER A 68 -17.82 8.32 -7.63
C SER A 68 -17.56 9.23 -8.83
N GLY A 69 -16.60 8.86 -9.67
CA GLY A 69 -16.29 9.56 -10.92
C GLY A 69 -15.50 10.86 -10.75
N VAL A 70 -14.88 11.07 -9.58
CA VAL A 70 -14.13 12.28 -9.26
C VAL A 70 -12.64 12.08 -9.54
N THR A 71 -12.01 13.09 -10.11
CA THR A 71 -10.55 13.17 -10.25
C THR A 71 -9.97 14.19 -9.28
N ILE A 72 -8.94 13.82 -8.52
CA ILE A 72 -8.10 14.77 -7.78
C ILE A 72 -6.76 14.89 -8.53
N ARG A 73 -6.40 16.11 -8.93
CA ARG A 73 -5.20 16.35 -9.77
C ARG A 73 -4.31 17.41 -9.14
N GLY A 74 -3.00 17.16 -9.09
CA GLY A 74 -2.01 18.17 -8.76
C GLY A 74 -1.12 18.57 -9.94
N ALA A 75 -0.12 19.40 -9.66
CA ALA A 75 0.86 19.93 -10.61
C ALA A 75 2.17 19.10 -10.68
N GLY A 76 2.22 17.95 -10.02
CA GLY A 76 3.37 17.04 -9.92
C GLY A 76 3.66 16.62 -8.47
N ILE A 77 4.28 15.46 -8.30
CA ILE A 77 4.62 14.87 -6.98
C ILE A 77 5.51 15.76 -6.10
N ASP A 78 6.32 16.64 -6.71
CA ASP A 78 7.20 17.57 -6.01
C ASP A 78 6.64 19.01 -5.97
N ASN A 79 5.47 19.22 -6.60
CA ASN A 79 4.89 20.54 -6.78
C ASN A 79 3.62 20.73 -5.96
N SER A 80 2.72 19.75 -5.90
CA SER A 80 1.46 19.83 -5.15
C SER A 80 1.51 18.89 -3.96
N ILE A 81 1.75 19.42 -2.77
CA ILE A 81 1.98 18.63 -1.56
C ILE A 81 0.88 18.92 -0.55
N LEU A 82 0.18 17.88 -0.10
CA LEU A 82 -0.72 17.91 1.05
C LEU A 82 0.08 17.44 2.28
N SER A 83 0.45 18.34 3.18
CA SER A 83 1.26 18.04 4.36
C SER A 83 0.39 17.93 5.60
N PHE A 84 0.41 16.75 6.23
CA PHE A 84 -0.34 16.40 7.43
C PHE A 84 0.52 16.44 8.70
N ARG A 85 1.70 17.05 8.64
CA ARG A 85 2.65 17.15 9.76
C ARG A 85 2.05 17.67 11.07
N ASN A 86 1.02 18.51 10.97
CA ASN A 86 0.29 19.09 12.10
C ASN A 86 -1.14 18.53 12.20
N GLN A 87 -1.39 17.31 11.74
CA GLN A 87 -2.70 16.66 11.83
C GLN A 87 -3.11 16.49 13.29
N ILE A 88 -4.26 17.09 13.63
CA ILE A 88 -4.85 17.06 14.98
C ILE A 88 -6.16 16.27 15.03
N GLN A 89 -6.70 15.87 13.88
CA GLN A 89 -7.94 15.08 13.80
C GLN A 89 -7.91 14.03 12.69
N GLY A 90 -8.39 12.84 13.03
CA GLY A 90 -8.40 11.67 12.15
C GLY A 90 -7.01 11.07 12.00
N ALA A 91 -6.91 9.94 11.32
CA ALA A 91 -5.65 9.25 11.09
C ALA A 91 -5.23 9.35 9.62
N GLU A 92 -6.20 9.19 8.72
CA GLU A 92 -5.95 9.13 7.28
C GLU A 92 -5.61 10.50 6.70
N GLY A 93 -4.79 10.54 5.65
CA GLY A 93 -4.63 11.72 4.81
C GLY A 93 -5.88 11.96 3.97
N LEU A 94 -6.17 11.01 3.08
CA LEU A 94 -7.37 10.97 2.26
C LEU A 94 -8.04 9.60 2.33
N LEU A 95 -9.30 9.57 2.79
CA LEU A 95 -10.17 8.40 2.77
C LEU A 95 -11.18 8.49 1.61
N VAL A 96 -11.13 7.52 0.71
CA VAL A 96 -12.02 7.40 -0.45
C VAL A 96 -12.90 6.17 -0.30
N ASN A 97 -14.22 6.36 -0.43
CA ASN A 97 -15.21 5.28 -0.54
C ASN A 97 -16.06 5.54 -1.79
N ALA A 98 -15.46 5.35 -2.97
CA ALA A 98 -16.06 5.78 -4.23
C ALA A 98 -15.46 5.07 -5.44
N ASP A 99 -16.33 4.72 -6.39
CA ASP A 99 -15.94 4.12 -7.67
C ASP A 99 -15.44 5.16 -8.68
N ASP A 100 -14.82 4.71 -9.78
CA ASP A 100 -14.36 5.55 -10.89
C ASP A 100 -13.47 6.71 -10.40
N PHE A 101 -12.62 6.42 -9.42
CA PHE A 101 -11.78 7.42 -8.75
C PHE A 101 -10.40 7.52 -9.40
N ILE A 102 -9.97 8.75 -9.68
CA ILE A 102 -8.63 9.03 -10.18
C ILE A 102 -7.95 10.01 -9.23
N ILE A 103 -6.72 9.69 -8.83
CA ILE A 103 -5.82 10.64 -8.17
C ILE A 103 -4.50 10.69 -8.91
N GLU A 104 -4.04 11.91 -9.24
CA GLU A 104 -2.81 12.06 -10.00
C GLU A 104 -1.98 13.30 -9.71
N ASN A 105 -0.66 13.16 -9.87
CA ASN A 105 0.33 14.24 -9.88
C ASN A 105 0.38 15.08 -8.58
N LEU A 106 0.39 14.45 -7.40
CA LEU A 106 0.51 15.14 -6.12
C LEU A 106 1.20 14.28 -5.06
N ALA A 107 1.54 14.88 -3.92
CA ALA A 107 2.07 14.18 -2.76
C ALA A 107 1.19 14.33 -1.52
N ILE A 108 1.20 13.29 -0.68
CA ILE A 108 0.62 13.26 0.67
C ILE A 108 1.76 12.95 1.65
N GLU A 109 1.99 13.85 2.60
CA GLU A 109 3.13 13.75 3.51
C GLU A 109 2.69 13.73 4.98
N ASP A 110 3.43 12.98 5.80
CA ASP A 110 3.41 13.06 7.27
C ASP A 110 2.03 12.84 7.92
N THR A 111 1.22 11.91 7.40
CA THR A 111 -0.06 11.54 8.01
C THR A 111 0.14 10.76 9.32
N VAL A 112 -0.79 10.89 10.27
CA VAL A 112 -0.77 10.14 11.53
C VAL A 112 -0.99 8.64 11.30
N GLY A 113 -1.86 8.30 10.36
CA GLY A 113 -2.14 6.94 9.88
C GLY A 113 -1.99 6.85 8.38
N ASP A 114 -2.86 6.08 7.72
CA ASP A 114 -2.76 5.78 6.29
C ASP A 114 -2.75 7.05 5.40
N ALA A 115 -1.85 7.14 4.43
CA ALA A 115 -1.75 8.35 3.62
C ALA A 115 -2.91 8.48 2.61
N LEU A 116 -3.12 7.45 1.79
CA LEU A 116 -4.21 7.35 0.82
C LEU A 116 -4.93 6.02 0.99
N LYS A 117 -6.11 6.05 1.61
CA LYS A 117 -6.95 4.87 1.80
C LYS A 117 -8.13 4.89 0.83
N ILE A 118 -8.27 3.84 0.04
CA ILE A 118 -9.33 3.66 -0.95
C ILE A 118 -10.05 2.36 -0.62
N ASN A 119 -11.26 2.46 -0.08
CA ASN A 119 -11.98 1.33 0.47
C ASN A 119 -13.19 1.00 -0.39
N GLU A 120 -13.42 -0.29 -0.62
CA GLU A 120 -14.64 -0.81 -1.28
C GLU A 120 -14.96 -0.09 -2.59
N SER A 121 -13.98 -0.01 -3.52
CA SER A 121 -14.09 0.80 -4.74
C SER A 121 -13.84 -0.01 -6.02
N ASP A 122 -14.59 0.28 -7.08
CA ASP A 122 -14.34 -0.24 -8.43
C ASP A 122 -13.72 0.85 -9.33
N ASN A 123 -12.84 0.46 -10.24
CA ASN A 123 -12.16 1.36 -11.19
C ASN A 123 -11.35 2.47 -10.50
N VAL A 124 -10.21 2.09 -9.92
CA VAL A 124 -9.32 3.01 -9.19
C VAL A 124 -8.05 3.26 -9.99
N ILE A 125 -7.68 4.54 -10.18
CA ILE A 125 -6.41 4.93 -10.81
C ILE A 125 -5.62 5.84 -9.87
N VAL A 126 -4.44 5.38 -9.46
CA VAL A 126 -3.43 6.17 -8.74
C VAL A 126 -2.26 6.37 -9.69
N ARG A 127 -2.06 7.60 -10.17
CA ARG A 127 -1.03 7.92 -11.19
C ARG A 127 -0.09 9.01 -10.73
N ASN A 128 1.22 8.73 -10.66
CA ASN A 128 2.21 9.72 -10.24
C ASN A 128 1.82 10.38 -8.90
N VAL A 129 1.57 9.56 -7.88
CA VAL A 129 1.28 10.02 -6.51
C VAL A 129 2.42 9.62 -5.61
N ARG A 130 2.89 10.56 -4.77
CA ARG A 130 3.89 10.28 -3.74
C ARG A 130 3.24 10.23 -2.36
N THR A 131 3.53 9.20 -1.58
CA THR A 131 3.24 9.15 -0.14
C THR A 131 4.56 9.06 0.61
N GLU A 132 4.74 9.90 1.63
CA GLU A 132 6.01 9.96 2.35
C GLU A 132 5.86 10.35 3.82
N TRP A 133 6.53 9.60 4.70
CA TRP A 133 6.84 10.05 6.06
C TRP A 133 8.24 10.65 6.07
N THR A 134 8.30 11.98 6.07
CA THR A 134 9.54 12.75 5.85
C THR A 134 10.53 12.66 7.03
N GLY A 135 10.08 12.09 8.16
CA GLY A 135 10.92 11.77 9.31
C GLY A 135 11.79 10.52 9.14
N GLY A 136 11.66 9.79 8.02
CA GLY A 136 12.30 8.51 7.77
C GLY A 136 11.54 7.33 8.39
N ALA A 137 12.14 6.14 8.34
CA ALA A 137 11.58 4.91 8.86
C ALA A 137 11.40 4.96 10.39
N LEU A 138 10.15 5.13 10.85
CA LEU A 138 9.80 5.21 12.26
C LEU A 138 8.55 4.38 12.54
N THR A 139 8.54 3.66 13.66
CA THR A 139 7.38 2.87 14.12
C THR A 139 6.13 3.71 14.40
N THR A 140 6.27 5.03 14.52
CA THR A 140 5.16 5.97 14.72
C THR A 140 4.56 6.49 13.42
N ASN A 141 5.10 6.10 12.26
CA ASN A 141 4.54 6.46 10.97
C ASN A 141 3.18 5.77 10.77
N GLY A 142 2.43 6.23 9.78
CA GLY A 142 1.23 5.54 9.34
C GLY A 142 1.56 4.20 8.71
N ALA A 143 0.60 3.28 8.79
CA ALA A 143 0.78 1.91 8.33
C ALA A 143 0.95 1.85 6.81
N TYR A 144 0.01 2.44 6.06
CA TYR A 144 -0.03 2.27 4.61
C TYR A 144 0.11 3.58 3.84
N GLY A 145 1.00 3.60 2.85
CA GLY A 145 1.14 4.73 1.93
C GLY A 145 -0.04 4.82 0.97
N ILE A 146 -0.05 3.96 -0.04
CA ILE A 146 -1.16 3.81 -0.99
C ILE A 146 -1.90 2.53 -0.64
N TYR A 147 -3.18 2.64 -0.30
CA TYR A 147 -3.96 1.57 0.32
C TYR A 147 -5.35 1.39 -0.31
N PRO A 148 -5.45 0.89 -1.55
CA PRO A 148 -6.66 0.23 -2.02
C PRO A 148 -6.94 -1.08 -1.26
N VAL A 149 -8.17 -1.23 -0.80
CA VAL A 149 -8.64 -2.43 -0.12
C VAL A 149 -10.07 -2.77 -0.50
N GLN A 150 -10.39 -4.05 -0.63
CA GLN A 150 -11.71 -4.52 -1.04
C GLN A 150 -12.16 -3.90 -2.38
N SER A 151 -11.18 -3.65 -3.25
CA SER A 151 -11.36 -2.89 -4.49
C SER A 151 -11.16 -3.77 -5.72
N THR A 152 -11.79 -3.42 -6.84
CA THR A 152 -11.63 -4.12 -8.13
C THR A 152 -11.13 -3.16 -9.20
N ASN A 153 -10.38 -3.69 -10.17
CA ASN A 153 -9.89 -2.94 -11.33
C ASN A 153 -9.01 -1.75 -10.92
N VAL A 154 -7.88 -2.06 -10.28
CA VAL A 154 -6.98 -1.11 -9.63
C VAL A 154 -5.72 -0.92 -10.48
N LEU A 155 -5.44 0.33 -10.89
CA LEU A 155 -4.19 0.74 -11.51
C LEU A 155 -3.40 1.64 -10.55
N ILE A 156 -2.20 1.22 -10.18
CA ILE A 156 -1.19 2.06 -9.54
C ILE A 156 0.00 2.17 -10.47
N GLU A 157 0.27 3.39 -10.97
CA GLU A 157 1.39 3.62 -11.88
C GLU A 157 2.18 4.89 -11.59
N GLY A 158 3.51 4.82 -11.71
CA GLY A 158 4.37 5.97 -11.45
C GLY A 158 4.36 6.43 -9.98
N ALA A 159 3.86 5.60 -9.07
CA ALA A 159 3.71 5.96 -7.67
C ALA A 159 5.07 5.92 -6.94
N VAL A 160 5.18 6.70 -5.88
CA VAL A 160 6.35 6.71 -4.99
C VAL A 160 5.85 6.56 -3.55
N ALA A 161 6.31 5.56 -2.81
CA ALA A 161 5.92 5.35 -1.41
C ALA A 161 7.13 5.18 -0.50
N ILE A 162 7.23 6.03 0.52
CA ILE A 162 8.44 6.14 1.35
C ILE A 162 8.10 6.19 2.84
N GLY A 163 8.70 5.30 3.64
CA GLY A 163 8.67 5.40 5.10
C GLY A 163 7.43 4.84 5.79
N ALA A 164 6.58 4.07 5.11
CA ALA A 164 5.40 3.46 5.72
C ALA A 164 5.80 2.42 6.78
N SER A 165 5.15 2.43 7.95
CA SER A 165 5.43 1.48 9.03
C SER A 165 4.86 0.08 8.78
N ASP A 166 4.08 -0.08 7.73
CA ASP A 166 3.63 -1.37 7.23
C ASP A 166 4.04 -1.45 5.74
N ALA A 167 3.14 -1.17 4.80
CA ALA A 167 3.44 -1.23 3.38
C ALA A 167 3.41 0.14 2.69
N GLY A 168 4.43 0.41 1.85
CA GLY A 168 4.47 1.62 1.03
C GLY A 168 3.33 1.64 0.02
N ILE A 169 3.25 0.58 -0.80
CA ILE A 169 2.13 0.33 -1.70
C ILE A 169 1.48 -0.98 -1.26
N TYR A 170 0.25 -0.90 -0.75
CA TYR A 170 -0.52 -2.04 -0.29
C TYR A 170 -1.77 -2.20 -1.16
N VAL A 171 -2.02 -3.41 -1.66
CA VAL A 171 -3.28 -3.76 -2.31
C VAL A 171 -3.85 -5.01 -1.66
N GLY A 172 -4.91 -4.84 -0.88
CA GLY A 172 -5.47 -5.91 -0.04
C GLY A 172 -6.88 -6.31 -0.42
N GLN A 173 -7.20 -7.60 -0.31
CA GLN A 173 -8.57 -8.11 -0.49
C GLN A 173 -9.20 -7.68 -1.84
N SER A 174 -8.37 -7.57 -2.87
CA SER A 174 -8.69 -6.89 -4.12
C SER A 174 -8.56 -7.82 -5.33
N ASN A 175 -9.08 -7.37 -6.48
CA ASN A 175 -9.08 -8.16 -7.71
C ASN A 175 -8.78 -7.31 -8.95
N GLN A 176 -8.12 -7.89 -9.96
CA GLN A 176 -7.73 -7.21 -11.20
C GLN A 176 -6.85 -5.99 -10.91
N ILE A 177 -5.60 -6.26 -10.56
CA ILE A 177 -4.66 -5.27 -10.03
C ILE A 177 -3.47 -5.12 -10.97
N ILE A 178 -3.06 -3.89 -11.24
CA ILE A 178 -1.79 -3.56 -11.86
C ILE A 178 -1.04 -2.57 -10.98
N VAL A 179 0.17 -2.95 -10.55
CA VAL A 179 1.16 -2.05 -9.92
C VAL A 179 2.39 -1.99 -10.81
N ARG A 180 2.64 -0.84 -11.43
CA ARG A 180 3.75 -0.70 -12.40
C ARG A 180 4.53 0.59 -12.34
N ASN A 181 5.75 0.57 -12.85
CA ASN A 181 6.59 1.76 -13.02
C ASN A 181 6.68 2.61 -11.73
N SER A 182 6.58 1.98 -10.56
CA SER A 182 6.49 2.63 -9.26
C SER A 182 7.75 2.37 -8.43
N ARG A 183 7.95 3.18 -7.40
CA ARG A 183 9.12 3.10 -6.50
C ARG A 183 8.67 3.02 -5.05
N ALA A 184 9.09 1.99 -4.33
CA ALA A 184 8.82 1.83 -2.91
C ALA A 184 10.14 1.69 -2.15
N GLU A 185 10.38 2.60 -1.20
CA GLU A 185 11.65 2.65 -0.47
C GLU A 185 11.48 2.94 1.02
N TYR A 186 12.35 2.36 1.85
CA TYR A 186 12.37 2.61 3.30
C TYR A 186 11.05 2.33 4.02
N ASN A 187 10.22 1.44 3.47
CA ASN A 187 9.02 0.91 4.11
C ASN A 187 9.35 -0.40 4.83
N VAL A 188 8.45 -0.93 5.66
CA VAL A 188 8.59 -2.32 6.11
C VAL A 188 8.38 -3.25 4.92
N ALA A 189 7.24 -3.20 4.27
CA ALA A 189 7.00 -3.80 2.96
C ALA A 189 7.04 -2.73 1.87
N GLY A 190 7.85 -2.92 0.83
CA GLY A 190 7.85 -2.00 -0.31
C GLY A 190 6.50 -2.03 -1.03
N ILE A 191 6.18 -3.19 -1.61
CA ILE A 191 4.90 -3.46 -2.27
C ILE A 191 4.30 -4.73 -1.67
N GLU A 192 3.04 -4.68 -1.26
CA GLU A 192 2.32 -5.82 -0.72
C GLU A 192 1.02 -6.09 -1.47
N ILE A 193 0.84 -7.34 -1.89
CA ILE A 193 -0.41 -7.88 -2.45
C ILE A 193 -0.95 -8.88 -1.43
N GLU A 194 -1.96 -8.49 -0.67
CA GLU A 194 -2.51 -9.28 0.44
C GLU A 194 -3.91 -9.80 0.09
N ASN A 195 -4.18 -11.09 0.28
CA ASN A 195 -5.52 -11.70 0.13
C ASN A 195 -6.22 -11.31 -1.18
N SER A 196 -5.44 -11.11 -2.23
CA SER A 196 -5.89 -10.53 -3.49
C SER A 196 -5.75 -11.54 -4.63
N THR A 197 -6.52 -11.33 -5.69
CA THR A 197 -6.51 -12.22 -6.85
C THR A 197 -6.22 -11.46 -8.14
N PHE A 198 -5.50 -12.10 -9.07
CA PHE A 198 -5.25 -11.56 -10.41
C PHE A 198 -4.51 -10.21 -10.38
N ALA A 199 -3.22 -10.27 -10.08
CA ALA A 199 -2.36 -9.09 -9.92
C ALA A 199 -1.11 -9.15 -10.81
N ASP A 200 -0.78 -8.03 -11.45
CA ASP A 200 0.48 -7.80 -12.15
C ASP A 200 1.30 -6.75 -11.41
N VAL A 201 2.48 -7.14 -10.93
CA VAL A 201 3.43 -6.26 -10.24
C VAL A 201 4.72 -6.22 -11.06
N TYR A 202 4.94 -5.14 -11.82
CA TYR A 202 6.05 -5.11 -12.78
C TYR A 202 6.71 -3.75 -13.06
N ASN A 203 7.96 -3.80 -13.52
CA ASN A 203 8.77 -2.60 -13.78
C ASN A 203 8.85 -1.65 -12.58
N ASN A 204 8.76 -2.18 -11.36
CA ASN A 204 8.89 -1.38 -10.15
C ASN A 204 10.31 -1.45 -9.61
N VAL A 205 10.66 -0.47 -8.78
CA VAL A 205 11.86 -0.47 -7.95
C VAL A 205 11.43 -0.63 -6.50
N ALA A 206 11.77 -1.76 -5.88
CA ALA A 206 11.57 -2.02 -4.47
C ALA A 206 12.95 -2.08 -3.79
N ALA A 207 13.36 -0.96 -3.17
CA ALA A 207 14.72 -0.80 -2.67
C ALA A 207 14.77 -0.30 -1.23
N ASN A 208 15.74 -0.76 -0.43
CA ASN A 208 15.94 -0.28 0.94
C ASN A 208 14.71 -0.43 1.86
N ASN A 209 13.78 -1.34 1.59
CA ASN A 209 12.70 -1.70 2.52
C ASN A 209 13.21 -2.72 3.55
N THR A 210 12.35 -3.21 4.45
CA THR A 210 12.64 -4.45 5.21
C THR A 210 12.40 -5.69 4.35
N GLY A 211 11.28 -5.69 3.63
CA GLY A 211 10.93 -6.64 2.58
C GLY A 211 10.60 -5.89 1.30
N GLY A 212 11.13 -6.32 0.15
CA GLY A 212 10.92 -5.63 -1.13
C GLY A 212 9.48 -5.76 -1.63
N ILE A 213 9.09 -6.97 -2.02
CA ILE A 213 7.73 -7.29 -2.50
C ILE A 213 7.17 -8.46 -1.68
N LEU A 214 5.95 -8.32 -1.17
CA LEU A 214 5.25 -9.34 -0.40
C LEU A 214 3.97 -9.78 -1.14
N VAL A 215 3.74 -11.08 -1.22
CA VAL A 215 2.52 -11.67 -1.79
C VAL A 215 1.93 -12.65 -0.79
N PHE A 216 1.00 -12.15 0.02
CA PHE A 216 0.53 -12.80 1.24
C PHE A 216 -0.93 -13.23 1.10
N ASP A 217 -1.26 -14.41 1.65
CA ASP A 217 -2.63 -14.78 2.01
C ASP A 217 -2.67 -15.05 3.51
N LEU A 218 -3.59 -14.39 4.22
CA LEU A 218 -3.71 -14.41 5.67
C LEU A 218 -5.09 -14.92 6.12
N PRO A 219 -5.18 -15.59 7.27
CA PRO A 219 -6.45 -16.09 7.80
C PRO A 219 -7.32 -14.97 8.37
N ASN A 220 -8.62 -15.26 8.56
CA ASN A 220 -9.59 -14.41 9.25
C ASN A 220 -9.90 -13.07 8.54
N LEU A 221 -9.65 -12.99 7.23
CA LEU A 221 -10.02 -11.83 6.42
C LEU A 221 -11.30 -12.09 5.60
N PRO A 222 -12.07 -11.03 5.27
CA PRO A 222 -13.29 -11.13 4.46
C PRO A 222 -13.07 -11.75 3.08
N VAL A 223 -11.92 -11.48 2.45
CA VAL A 223 -11.50 -12.08 1.19
C VAL A 223 -10.33 -13.02 1.47
N GLN A 224 -10.38 -14.22 0.90
CA GLN A 224 -9.40 -15.29 1.11
C GLN A 224 -9.10 -15.99 -0.21
N GLY A 225 -8.03 -16.78 -0.23
CA GLY A 225 -7.63 -17.56 -1.40
C GLY A 225 -6.94 -16.68 -2.42
N GLY A 226 -6.00 -15.86 -1.93
CA GLY A 226 -5.13 -15.04 -2.74
C GLY A 226 -4.42 -15.90 -3.79
N ARG A 227 -4.45 -15.45 -5.05
CA ARG A 227 -3.89 -16.24 -6.15
C ARG A 227 -3.68 -15.48 -7.46
N ASN A 228 -2.95 -16.09 -8.38
CA ASN A 228 -2.75 -15.61 -9.75
C ASN A 228 -2.03 -14.25 -9.78
N THR A 229 -0.92 -14.15 -9.05
CA THR A 229 -0.08 -12.96 -9.02
C THR A 229 1.17 -13.18 -9.87
N ARG A 230 1.45 -12.24 -10.79
CA ARG A 230 2.68 -12.20 -11.57
C ARG A 230 3.57 -11.08 -11.05
N VAL A 231 4.78 -11.42 -10.62
CA VAL A 231 5.80 -10.47 -10.17
C VAL A 231 6.94 -10.50 -11.18
N PHE A 232 7.09 -9.46 -12.00
CA PHE A 232 8.03 -9.53 -13.12
C PHE A 232 8.73 -8.23 -13.49
N ASN A 233 9.95 -8.34 -14.02
CA ASN A 233 10.76 -7.20 -14.47
C ASN A 233 10.93 -6.10 -13.41
N ASN A 234 10.92 -6.45 -12.13
CA ASN A 234 11.20 -5.51 -11.04
C ASN A 234 12.69 -5.48 -10.71
N GLU A 235 13.15 -4.35 -10.19
CA GLU A 235 14.44 -4.21 -9.51
C GLU A 235 14.19 -4.31 -8.00
N ILE A 236 14.67 -5.38 -7.37
CA ILE A 236 14.41 -5.71 -5.96
C ILE A 236 15.75 -5.80 -5.23
N LEU A 237 16.18 -4.69 -4.63
CA LEU A 237 17.55 -4.52 -4.20
C LEU A 237 17.71 -3.94 -2.80
N GLU A 238 18.73 -4.43 -2.09
CA GLU A 238 19.18 -3.86 -0.81
C GLU A 238 18.05 -3.66 0.20
N ASN A 239 17.04 -4.55 0.25
CA ASN A 239 15.90 -4.43 1.18
C ASN A 239 16.32 -4.82 2.60
N ASN A 240 17.29 -4.10 3.17
CA ASN A 240 17.98 -4.41 4.42
C ASN A 240 17.64 -3.43 5.57
N THR A 241 16.64 -2.58 5.39
CA THR A 241 16.18 -1.67 6.46
C THR A 241 15.61 -2.50 7.61
N ALA A 242 16.06 -2.24 8.83
CA ALA A 242 15.57 -2.94 10.02
C ALA A 242 14.04 -2.82 10.13
N ASN A 243 13.36 -3.90 10.48
CA ASN A 243 11.91 -3.91 10.63
C ASN A 243 11.48 -2.91 11.71
N PHE A 244 10.59 -1.99 11.34
CA PHE A 244 10.08 -0.94 12.23
C PHE A 244 8.56 -0.98 12.37
N ALA A 245 7.93 -2.10 12.01
CA ALA A 245 6.50 -2.28 12.15
C ALA A 245 6.05 -2.18 13.62
N PRO A 246 4.84 -1.67 13.89
CA PRO A 246 4.26 -1.73 15.21
C PRO A 246 4.20 -3.17 15.75
N GLU A 247 4.46 -3.32 17.05
CA GLU A 247 4.43 -4.64 17.71
C GLU A 247 3.07 -5.32 17.52
N GLY A 248 3.09 -6.59 17.12
CA GLY A 248 1.89 -7.41 16.89
C GLY A 248 1.47 -7.51 15.42
N ASN A 249 1.84 -6.54 14.57
CA ASN A 249 1.61 -6.63 13.13
C ASN A 249 2.31 -7.86 12.56
N ILE A 250 1.70 -8.50 11.56
CA ILE A 250 2.29 -9.69 10.94
C ILE A 250 3.49 -9.34 10.08
N VAL A 251 3.47 -8.19 9.40
CA VAL A 251 4.62 -7.69 8.63
C VAL A 251 5.86 -7.48 9.52
N GLY A 252 5.66 -7.31 10.83
CA GLY A 252 6.71 -7.26 11.85
C GLY A 252 7.50 -8.56 12.01
N THR A 253 7.06 -9.66 11.39
CA THR A 253 7.79 -10.93 11.35
C THR A 253 8.54 -11.15 10.04
N VAL A 254 8.49 -10.20 9.09
CA VAL A 254 9.27 -10.26 7.85
C VAL A 254 10.74 -9.98 8.20
N PRO A 255 11.67 -10.90 7.88
CA PRO A 255 13.10 -10.69 8.09
C PRO A 255 13.58 -9.48 7.29
N ALA A 256 14.35 -8.58 7.90
CA ALA A 256 15.09 -7.59 7.13
C ALA A 256 16.02 -8.30 6.13
N GLY A 257 16.11 -7.79 4.92
CA GLY A 257 16.86 -8.43 3.84
C GLY A 257 16.05 -9.41 3.01
N SER A 258 14.71 -9.33 3.04
CA SER A 258 13.85 -10.15 2.19
C SER A 258 13.60 -9.47 0.85
N GLY A 259 13.99 -10.08 -0.27
CA GLY A 259 13.71 -9.54 -1.60
C GLY A 259 12.23 -9.66 -1.97
N LEU A 260 11.79 -10.88 -2.30
CA LEU A 260 10.40 -11.26 -2.51
C LEU A 260 10.00 -12.30 -1.46
N MET A 261 8.83 -12.15 -0.84
CA MET A 261 8.28 -13.16 0.05
C MET A 261 6.86 -13.57 -0.39
N VAL A 262 6.66 -14.88 -0.56
CA VAL A 262 5.37 -15.50 -0.83
C VAL A 262 4.93 -16.25 0.43
N LEU A 263 3.80 -15.83 1.01
CA LEU A 263 3.24 -16.44 2.21
C LEU A 263 1.87 -17.04 1.88
N ALA A 264 1.79 -18.38 1.94
CA ALA A 264 0.54 -19.14 1.81
C ALA A 264 -0.32 -18.75 0.59
N ASN A 265 0.29 -18.40 -0.53
CA ASN A 265 -0.41 -17.89 -1.72
C ASN A 265 -0.28 -18.87 -2.90
N ASP A 266 -1.26 -18.81 -3.80
CA ASP A 266 -1.45 -19.81 -4.84
C ASP A 266 -1.23 -19.27 -6.25
N ASN A 267 -0.62 -20.08 -7.12
CA ASN A 267 -0.42 -19.74 -8.53
C ASN A 267 0.32 -18.39 -8.67
N ILE A 268 1.61 -18.40 -8.33
CA ILE A 268 2.48 -17.22 -8.39
C ILE A 268 3.52 -17.43 -9.48
N GLU A 269 3.68 -16.45 -10.36
CA GLU A 269 4.70 -16.46 -11.41
C GLU A 269 5.70 -15.34 -11.17
N VAL A 270 6.98 -15.69 -10.99
CA VAL A 270 8.05 -14.75 -10.68
C VAL A 270 9.09 -14.81 -11.77
N PHE A 271 9.21 -13.76 -12.59
CA PHE A 271 10.08 -13.82 -13.76
C PHE A 271 10.69 -12.50 -14.22
N GLY A 272 11.90 -12.57 -14.80
CA GLY A 272 12.56 -11.38 -15.36
C GLY A 272 12.98 -10.34 -14.32
N ASN A 273 12.83 -10.62 -13.02
CA ASN A 273 13.24 -9.69 -11.98
C ASN A 273 14.76 -9.72 -11.79
N THR A 274 15.30 -8.61 -11.32
CA THR A 274 16.68 -8.51 -10.85
C THR A 274 16.67 -8.37 -9.34
N PHE A 275 17.27 -9.35 -8.66
CA PHE A 275 17.48 -9.33 -7.21
C PHE A 275 18.94 -8.95 -6.92
N THR A 276 19.17 -8.02 -6.01
CA THR A 276 20.54 -7.59 -5.67
C THR A 276 20.69 -7.34 -4.18
N ASP A 277 21.63 -8.02 -3.54
CA ASP A 277 22.09 -7.75 -2.17
C ASP A 277 20.97 -7.63 -1.10
N ASN A 278 19.96 -8.49 -1.17
CA ASN A 278 18.99 -8.67 -0.08
C ASN A 278 19.59 -9.62 0.98
N ASP A 279 19.77 -9.14 2.21
CA ASP A 279 20.65 -9.76 3.21
C ASP A 279 20.16 -11.11 3.78
N SER A 280 18.85 -11.34 3.83
CA SER A 280 18.26 -12.59 4.30
C SER A 280 18.12 -13.60 3.18
N ALA A 281 17.40 -13.25 2.11
CA ALA A 281 17.26 -14.07 0.90
C ALA A 281 16.62 -13.27 -0.23
N ASN A 282 16.91 -13.66 -1.47
CA ASN A 282 16.32 -13.01 -2.65
C ASN A 282 14.85 -13.38 -2.82
N ILE A 283 14.49 -14.66 -2.65
CA ILE A 283 13.10 -15.14 -2.67
C ILE A 283 12.86 -16.07 -1.47
N ILE A 284 11.80 -15.82 -0.72
CA ILE A 284 11.33 -16.63 0.41
C ILE A 284 9.92 -17.14 0.11
N ILE A 285 9.71 -18.45 0.19
CA ILE A 285 8.42 -19.10 -0.02
C ILE A 285 8.09 -19.87 1.26
N VAL A 286 6.98 -19.54 1.89
CA VAL A 286 6.64 -20.11 3.19
C VAL A 286 5.14 -20.40 3.30
N SER A 287 4.82 -21.43 4.06
CA SER A 287 3.48 -21.65 4.59
C SER A 287 3.23 -20.76 5.80
N TYR A 288 1.96 -20.54 6.12
CA TYR A 288 1.56 -19.80 7.32
C TYR A 288 2.02 -20.47 8.61
N TYR A 289 2.25 -21.79 8.60
CA TYR A 289 2.74 -22.52 9.77
C TYR A 289 4.09 -22.04 10.27
N ILE A 290 4.94 -21.46 9.40
CA ILE A 290 6.23 -20.92 9.82
C ILE A 290 6.10 -19.74 10.80
N THR A 291 4.94 -19.08 10.80
CA THR A 291 4.69 -17.94 11.71
C THR A 291 4.44 -18.38 13.15
N GLU A 292 4.15 -19.68 13.36
CA GLU A 292 3.71 -20.27 14.63
C GLU A 292 2.45 -19.59 15.24
N ARG A 293 1.80 -18.70 14.50
CA ARG A 293 0.59 -18.00 14.94
C ARG A 293 -0.61 -18.95 14.82
N PRO A 294 -1.44 -19.08 15.87
CA PRO A 294 -2.64 -19.87 15.77
C PRO A 294 -3.65 -19.23 14.80
N PHE A 295 -4.41 -20.06 14.10
CA PHE A 295 -5.56 -19.64 13.30
C PHE A 295 -6.69 -20.69 13.46
N GLU A 296 -7.93 -20.24 13.44
CA GLU A 296 -9.12 -21.10 13.57
C GLU A 296 -10.03 -21.02 12.34
N ASP A 297 -9.57 -20.38 11.28
CA ASP A 297 -10.34 -20.17 10.06
C ASP A 297 -10.43 -21.47 9.23
N PRO A 298 -11.61 -22.10 9.12
CA PRO A 298 -11.75 -23.36 8.41
C PRO A 298 -11.67 -23.21 6.88
N ASN A 299 -11.73 -21.99 6.37
CA ASN A 299 -11.67 -21.71 4.93
C ASN A 299 -10.27 -21.28 4.48
N TYR A 300 -9.35 -21.05 5.42
CA TYR A 300 -8.01 -20.60 5.12
C TYR A 300 -7.13 -21.75 4.63
N ASP A 301 -6.45 -21.50 3.52
CA ASP A 301 -5.40 -22.37 3.00
C ASP A 301 -4.04 -21.84 3.47
N PRO A 302 -3.33 -22.54 4.38
CA PRO A 302 -2.06 -22.06 4.92
C PRO A 302 -0.85 -22.43 4.04
N PHE A 303 -1.03 -23.07 2.89
CA PHE A 303 0.06 -23.60 2.06
C PHE A 303 0.31 -22.73 0.81
N PRO A 304 1.57 -22.55 0.39
CA PRO A 304 1.86 -21.97 -0.91
C PRO A 304 1.83 -23.06 -1.99
N GLU A 305 1.24 -22.77 -3.15
CA GLU A 305 1.07 -23.76 -4.23
C GLU A 305 1.23 -23.14 -5.61
N GLY A 306 1.64 -23.93 -6.60
CA GLY A 306 1.70 -23.46 -7.99
C GLY A 306 2.69 -22.31 -8.23
N ILE A 307 3.82 -22.29 -7.51
CA ILE A 307 4.86 -21.25 -7.62
C ILE A 307 5.81 -21.57 -8.78
N ASN A 308 5.91 -20.65 -9.73
CA ASN A 308 6.77 -20.77 -10.92
C ASN A 308 7.79 -19.64 -10.96
N ILE A 309 9.05 -19.94 -10.69
CA ILE A 309 10.15 -18.97 -10.68
C ILE A 309 11.03 -19.23 -11.88
N HIS A 310 11.21 -18.28 -12.79
CA HIS A 310 12.04 -18.49 -13.97
C HIS A 310 12.58 -17.19 -14.53
N ASN A 311 13.70 -17.25 -15.25
CA ASN A 311 14.27 -16.09 -15.93
C ASN A 311 14.59 -14.89 -15.01
N ASN A 312 14.80 -15.10 -13.71
CA ASN A 312 15.27 -14.06 -12.81
C ASN A 312 16.80 -13.98 -12.83
N PHE A 313 17.33 -12.82 -12.45
CA PHE A 313 18.75 -12.60 -12.27
C PHE A 313 19.05 -12.32 -10.80
N PHE A 314 20.01 -13.06 -10.24
CA PHE A 314 20.42 -12.96 -8.84
C PHE A 314 21.84 -12.43 -8.77
N ASN A 315 22.06 -11.39 -7.98
CA ASN A 315 23.36 -10.77 -7.80
C ASN A 315 23.61 -10.49 -6.32
N GLY A 316 24.26 -11.45 -5.63
CA GLY A 316 24.56 -11.34 -4.20
C GLY A 316 23.32 -11.54 -3.31
N GLY A 317 23.46 -11.15 -2.04
CA GLY A 317 22.46 -11.40 -0.99
C GLY A 317 22.79 -12.59 -0.07
N GLY A 318 21.92 -12.82 0.92
CA GLY A 318 22.03 -13.92 1.89
C GLY A 318 23.18 -13.79 2.88
N SER A 319 23.80 -12.60 2.98
CA SER A 319 25.04 -12.40 3.72
C SER A 319 24.82 -12.16 5.22
N ASN A 320 23.65 -11.65 5.61
CA ASN A 320 23.36 -11.20 6.97
C ASN A 320 21.87 -11.44 7.33
N PRO A 321 21.45 -12.70 7.49
CA PRO A 321 20.04 -13.03 7.68
C PRO A 321 19.47 -12.52 9.01
N ASP A 322 18.20 -12.12 8.97
CA ASP A 322 17.44 -11.55 10.10
C ASP A 322 16.29 -12.48 10.53
N SER A 323 16.58 -13.78 10.67
CA SER A 323 15.66 -14.73 11.29
C SER A 323 16.40 -15.92 11.88
N GLU A 324 15.93 -16.43 13.03
CA GLU A 324 16.57 -17.54 13.74
C GLU A 324 16.83 -18.78 12.85
N PRO A 325 15.90 -19.26 12.01
CA PRO A 325 16.17 -20.40 11.13
C PRO A 325 17.28 -20.14 10.10
N LEU A 326 17.31 -18.94 9.50
CA LEU A 326 18.33 -18.58 8.52
C LEU A 326 19.69 -18.34 9.19
N ILE A 327 19.72 -17.67 10.35
CA ILE A 327 20.94 -17.48 11.14
C ILE A 327 21.54 -18.85 11.52
N ALA A 328 20.71 -19.79 11.97
CA ALA A 328 21.15 -21.15 12.29
C ALA A 328 21.68 -21.89 11.05
N LEU A 329 21.02 -21.74 9.90
CA LEU A 329 21.46 -22.32 8.63
C LEU A 329 22.84 -21.77 8.22
N GLN A 330 23.00 -20.44 8.20
CA GLN A 330 24.27 -19.78 7.88
C GLN A 330 25.38 -20.21 8.84
N ALA A 331 25.11 -20.28 10.15
CA ALA A 331 26.08 -20.73 11.13
C ALA A 331 26.51 -22.20 10.95
N ALA A 332 25.59 -23.06 10.49
CA ALA A 332 25.85 -24.48 10.26
C ALA A 332 26.63 -24.74 8.96
N THR A 333 26.37 -23.96 7.90
CA THR A 333 27.03 -24.13 6.59
C THR A 333 28.33 -23.32 6.47
N GLY A 334 28.41 -22.16 7.12
CA GLY A 334 29.48 -21.18 6.92
C GLY A 334 29.37 -20.41 5.60
N GLU A 335 28.25 -20.53 4.89
CA GLU A 335 28.00 -19.97 3.56
C GLU A 335 26.82 -18.98 3.61
N ALA A 336 26.72 -18.11 2.60
CA ALA A 336 25.55 -17.24 2.43
C ALA A 336 24.25 -18.04 2.30
N ILE A 337 23.13 -17.44 2.70
CA ILE A 337 21.81 -18.03 2.48
C ILE A 337 21.53 -18.13 0.98
N PRO A 338 20.99 -19.26 0.50
CA PRO A 338 20.66 -19.41 -0.90
C PRO A 338 19.63 -18.42 -1.44
N ASP A 339 19.68 -18.18 -2.75
CA ASP A 339 18.83 -17.20 -3.45
C ASP A 339 17.34 -17.48 -3.26
N VAL A 340 16.95 -18.75 -3.38
CA VAL A 340 15.57 -19.20 -3.15
C VAL A 340 15.51 -20.07 -1.91
N VAL A 341 14.74 -19.60 -0.93
CA VAL A 341 14.44 -20.30 0.31
C VAL A 341 13.00 -20.76 0.27
N TRP A 342 12.76 -22.04 0.49
CA TRP A 342 11.43 -22.61 0.71
C TRP A 342 11.36 -23.25 2.10
N ASP A 343 10.27 -23.03 2.84
CA ASP A 343 10.10 -23.67 4.14
C ASP A 343 10.01 -25.21 4.07
N GLY A 344 9.65 -25.75 2.89
CA GLY A 344 9.50 -27.18 2.67
C GLY A 344 8.17 -27.75 3.13
N THR A 345 7.22 -26.90 3.54
CA THR A 345 5.92 -27.36 4.00
C THR A 345 5.06 -27.75 2.81
N LEU A 346 4.64 -29.01 2.78
CA LEU A 346 3.84 -29.59 1.71
C LEU A 346 2.37 -29.65 2.12
N ILE A 347 1.46 -29.22 1.23
CA ILE A 347 0.05 -29.59 1.36
C ILE A 347 -0.08 -31.12 1.20
N PRO A 348 -0.82 -31.83 2.09
CA PRO A 348 -1.00 -33.27 2.00
C PRO A 348 -1.57 -33.72 0.65
N GLY A 349 -0.86 -34.65 0.00
CA GLY A 349 -1.31 -35.28 -1.24
C GLY A 349 -0.81 -34.63 -2.54
N LYS A 350 -0.13 -33.47 -2.47
CA LYS A 350 0.56 -32.88 -3.62
C LYS A 350 2.02 -33.29 -3.71
N GLN A 351 2.54 -33.30 -4.94
CA GLN A 351 3.95 -33.50 -5.24
C GLN A 351 4.70 -32.16 -5.25
N THR A 352 6.00 -32.19 -4.99
CA THR A 352 6.90 -31.02 -5.03
C THR A 352 6.73 -30.18 -6.29
N LYS A 353 6.59 -30.82 -7.46
CA LYS A 353 6.43 -30.16 -8.77
C LYS A 353 5.08 -29.44 -8.96
N GLU A 354 4.12 -29.69 -8.07
CA GLU A 354 2.81 -29.00 -8.06
C GLU A 354 2.86 -27.77 -7.14
N ILE A 355 3.94 -27.62 -6.36
CA ILE A 355 4.12 -26.55 -5.39
C ILE A 355 5.14 -25.54 -5.89
N LEU A 356 6.33 -25.99 -6.29
CA LEU A 356 7.43 -25.10 -6.67
C LEU A 356 8.22 -25.64 -7.86
N CYS A 357 8.25 -24.85 -8.93
CA CYS A 357 9.08 -25.06 -10.12
C CYS A 357 10.01 -23.86 -10.34
N MET A 358 11.29 -24.13 -10.65
CA MET A 358 12.35 -23.10 -10.71
C MET A 358 13.24 -23.17 -11.97
N ARG A 359 12.76 -23.81 -13.03
CA ARG A 359 13.58 -24.00 -14.25
C ARG A 359 13.87 -22.65 -14.92
N GLN A 360 15.02 -22.54 -15.59
CA GLN A 360 15.43 -21.39 -16.42
C GLN A 360 15.83 -20.10 -15.66
N ASN A 361 16.27 -20.18 -14.40
CA ASN A 361 16.86 -19.03 -13.68
C ASN A 361 18.37 -18.84 -13.91
N GLY A 362 19.01 -19.59 -14.81
CA GLY A 362 20.46 -19.54 -14.97
C GLY A 362 21.18 -20.14 -13.76
N GLU A 363 22.21 -19.46 -13.25
CA GLU A 363 22.86 -19.82 -11.97
C GLU A 363 22.07 -19.22 -10.81
N PHE A 364 21.66 -20.08 -9.89
CA PHE A 364 21.00 -19.71 -8.63
C PHE A 364 21.27 -20.81 -7.60
N SER A 365 21.05 -20.49 -6.34
CA SER A 365 21.14 -21.41 -5.21
C SER A 365 19.78 -21.61 -4.54
N PHE A 366 19.58 -22.77 -3.92
CA PHE A 366 18.31 -23.14 -3.31
C PHE A 366 18.49 -23.84 -1.96
N VAL A 367 17.53 -23.64 -1.06
CA VAL A 367 17.34 -24.47 0.13
C VAL A 367 15.86 -24.72 0.44
N ASN A 368 15.56 -25.97 0.78
CA ASN A 368 14.38 -26.36 1.53
C ASN A 368 14.77 -26.45 3.01
N LEU A 369 14.08 -25.70 3.87
CA LEU A 369 14.40 -25.59 5.28
C LEU A 369 13.95 -26.77 6.15
N ASP A 370 13.09 -27.66 5.64
CA ASP A 370 12.50 -28.76 6.41
C ASP A 370 11.72 -28.27 7.66
N ALA A 371 11.03 -27.13 7.53
CA ALA A 371 10.35 -26.46 8.65
C ALA A 371 9.28 -27.35 9.29
N GLY A 372 8.53 -28.10 8.48
CA GLY A 372 7.52 -29.05 8.97
C GLY A 372 8.06 -30.19 9.86
N ASN A 373 9.36 -30.47 9.81
CA ASN A 373 10.04 -31.42 10.69
C ASN A 373 10.99 -30.72 11.68
N GLY A 374 10.77 -29.43 11.95
CA GLY A 374 11.55 -28.66 12.91
C GLY A 374 12.98 -28.37 12.45
N PHE A 375 13.16 -28.12 11.15
CA PHE A 375 14.45 -27.76 10.53
C PHE A 375 15.53 -28.85 10.67
N SER A 376 15.10 -30.10 10.79
CA SER A 376 15.98 -31.21 11.19
C SER A 376 16.98 -31.63 10.11
N ASN A 377 16.58 -31.51 8.84
CA ASN A 377 17.37 -31.95 7.70
C ASN A 377 17.12 -31.04 6.48
N PRO A 378 17.64 -29.81 6.48
CA PRO A 378 17.54 -28.91 5.33
C PRO A 378 18.19 -29.54 4.09
N SER A 379 17.60 -29.30 2.92
CA SER A 379 18.05 -29.86 1.64
C SER A 379 18.39 -28.75 0.66
N PHE A 380 19.57 -28.84 0.04
CA PHE A 380 20.02 -27.93 -1.02
C PHE A 380 19.81 -28.51 -2.42
N ASP A 381 19.16 -29.67 -2.51
CA ASP A 381 18.88 -30.33 -3.79
C ASP A 381 17.70 -29.65 -4.51
N SER A 382 17.99 -29.01 -5.64
CA SER A 382 17.01 -28.35 -6.50
C SER A 382 16.48 -29.24 -7.63
N GLU A 383 16.92 -30.50 -7.79
CA GLU A 383 16.55 -31.35 -8.93
C GLU A 383 15.05 -31.58 -9.02
N GLN A 384 14.38 -31.75 -7.87
CA GLN A 384 12.92 -31.94 -7.79
C GLN A 384 12.11 -30.73 -8.24
N HIS A 385 12.75 -29.55 -8.26
CA HIS A 385 12.17 -28.28 -8.67
C HIS A 385 12.54 -27.90 -10.10
N ASN A 386 13.29 -28.74 -10.83
CA ASN A 386 13.61 -28.55 -12.24
C ASN A 386 12.40 -28.91 -13.14
N CYS A 387 11.31 -28.16 -12.95
CA CYS A 387 10.05 -28.29 -13.65
C CYS A 387 9.57 -26.90 -14.09
N SER A 388 8.40 -26.85 -14.73
CA SER A 388 7.75 -25.61 -15.14
C SER A 388 6.25 -25.79 -14.97
N LEU A 389 5.60 -24.74 -14.52
CA LEU A 389 4.14 -24.63 -14.51
C LEU A 389 3.68 -23.80 -15.72
N PRO A 390 2.39 -23.85 -16.10
CA PRO A 390 1.85 -22.95 -17.10
C PRO A 390 1.99 -21.48 -16.68
N SER A 391 2.38 -20.62 -17.62
CA SER A 391 2.38 -19.17 -17.38
C SER A 391 0.98 -18.66 -17.11
N LEU A 392 0.89 -17.66 -16.23
CA LEU A 392 -0.34 -16.99 -15.88
C LEU A 392 -0.72 -15.97 -16.95
N THR A 393 -2.03 -15.78 -17.10
CA THR A 393 -2.58 -14.83 -18.06
C THR A 393 -2.28 -13.40 -17.63
N GLU A 394 -2.03 -12.53 -18.61
CA GLU A 394 -1.90 -11.10 -18.38
C GLU A 394 -3.17 -10.46 -17.86
N ILE A 395 -3.01 -9.57 -16.88
CA ILE A 395 -4.12 -8.80 -16.33
C ILE A 395 -4.37 -7.62 -17.24
N SER A 396 -5.60 -7.53 -17.73
CA SER A 396 -6.10 -6.39 -18.48
C SER A 396 -7.19 -5.72 -17.66
N LEU A 397 -7.00 -4.44 -17.40
CA LEU A 397 -7.98 -3.60 -16.72
C LEU A 397 -9.08 -3.21 -17.70
N SER A 398 -10.33 -3.28 -17.26
CA SER A 398 -11.49 -2.83 -18.05
C SER A 398 -11.65 -1.31 -18.06
N THR A 399 -10.75 -0.57 -17.42
CA THR A 399 -10.79 0.90 -17.37
C THR A 399 -10.56 1.46 -18.78
N GLY A 400 -11.50 2.24 -19.31
CA GLY A 400 -11.39 2.93 -20.60
C GLY A 400 -10.37 4.07 -20.65
N ALA A 401 -9.31 3.99 -19.84
CA ALA A 401 -8.22 4.95 -19.71
C ALA A 401 -6.90 4.27 -20.09
N GLU A 402 -6.78 3.88 -21.37
CA GLU A 402 -5.48 3.60 -22.00
C GLU A 402 -4.80 4.89 -22.48
#